data_AF-F3ZZV5-F1
#
_entry.id   AF-F3ZZV5-F1
#
_cell.length_a   1.000
_cell.length_b   1.000
_cell.length_c   1.000
_cell.angle_alpha   90.00
_cell.angle_beta   90.00
_cell.angle_gamma   90.00
#
_symmetry.space_group_name_H-M   'P 1'
#
loop_
_entity.id
_entity.type
_entity.pdbx_description
1 polymer ?
#
loop_
_entity_poly.entity_id
_entity_poly.type
_entity_poly.pdbx_seq_one_letter_code
_entity_poly.pdbx_strand_id
1 'polypeptide(L)'
;MNNFHSTAFFVKHPFRIEDLKVPHRYETRKRFVVVKTIELSKIDYDNFVADLCVDRIFIEENKGLCHVNENGVWRCLLVKQRGRSDGVLVMPDGRDYPKYAAYYPGEEDEL
;
A
#
# COMPACT_ATOMS: atom_id res chain seq x y z
N MET A 1 -21.74 12.51 4.46
CA MET A 1 -21.70 11.04 4.66
C MET A 1 -20.39 10.57 4.04
N ASN A 2 -19.40 10.19 4.84
CA ASN A 2 -18.06 9.89 4.30
C ASN A 2 -18.08 8.50 3.69
N ASN A 3 -18.09 8.42 2.35
CA ASN A 3 -17.98 7.19 1.59
C ASN A 3 -16.59 6.55 1.81
N PHE A 4 -16.47 5.66 2.79
CA PHE A 4 -15.26 4.87 3.00
C PHE A 4 -15.46 3.45 2.48
N HIS A 5 -15.31 3.22 1.17
CA HIS A 5 -15.44 1.86 0.63
C HIS A 5 -14.30 1.42 -0.30
N SER A 6 -13.11 2.00 -0.14
CA SER A 6 -11.90 1.35 -0.64
C SER A 6 -11.46 0.24 0.33
N THR A 7 -11.40 -1.00 -0.18
CA THR A 7 -10.88 -2.17 0.55
C THR A 7 -9.71 -2.78 -0.21
N ALA A 8 -8.76 -3.41 0.46
CA ALA A 8 -7.62 -4.09 -0.19
C ALA A 8 -7.16 -5.31 0.62
N PHE A 9 -6.55 -6.28 -0.04
CA PHE A 9 -5.98 -7.45 0.61
C PHE A 9 -4.53 -7.20 1.00
N PHE A 10 -4.29 -7.01 2.30
CA PHE A 10 -2.96 -6.78 2.83
C PHE A 10 -2.27 -8.10 3.13
N VAL A 11 -1.19 -8.38 2.40
CA VAL A 11 -0.26 -9.47 2.67
C VAL A 11 0.71 -9.03 3.76
N LYS A 12 0.92 -9.90 4.75
CA LYS A 12 1.90 -9.70 5.82
C LYS A 12 3.25 -10.25 5.37
N HIS A 13 4.31 -9.47 5.53
CA HIS A 13 5.68 -9.79 5.11
C HIS A 13 5.78 -10.25 3.63
N PRO A 14 5.31 -9.45 2.67
CA PRO A 14 5.54 -9.75 1.26
C PRO A 14 7.01 -9.54 0.90
N PHE A 15 7.52 -10.35 -0.03
CA PHE A 15 8.89 -10.23 -0.56
C PHE A 15 8.93 -9.36 -1.80
N ARG A 16 7.92 -9.46 -2.67
CA ARG A 16 7.85 -8.75 -3.96
C ARG A 16 6.41 -8.56 -4.41
N ILE A 17 6.20 -7.77 -5.46
CA ILE A 17 4.84 -7.40 -5.90
C ILE A 17 3.98 -8.59 -6.34
N GLU A 18 4.55 -9.68 -6.85
CA GLU A 18 3.76 -10.85 -7.22
C GLU A 18 3.05 -11.49 -6.02
N ASP A 19 3.63 -11.37 -4.82
CA ASP A 19 3.01 -11.89 -3.59
C ASP A 19 1.70 -11.15 -3.27
N LEU A 20 1.53 -9.93 -3.79
CA LEU A 20 0.35 -9.09 -3.58
C LEU A 20 -0.79 -9.43 -4.55
N LYS A 21 -0.51 -10.19 -5.61
CA LYS A 21 -1.46 -10.53 -6.70
C LYS A 21 -1.94 -11.97 -6.59
N VAL A 22 -2.26 -12.41 -5.37
CA VAL A 22 -2.72 -13.78 -5.09
C VAL A 22 -4.25 -13.86 -4.97
N PRO A 23 -4.87 -14.98 -5.35
CA PRO A 23 -6.29 -15.22 -5.08
C PRO A 23 -6.58 -15.14 -3.58
N HIS A 24 -7.62 -14.40 -3.22
CA HIS A 24 -8.04 -14.21 -1.83
C HIS A 24 -9.56 -14.01 -1.76
N ARG A 25 -10.14 -14.27 -0.59
CA ARG A 25 -11.58 -14.08 -0.40
C ARG A 25 -11.89 -12.61 -0.12
N TYR A 26 -13.03 -12.12 -0.59
CA TYR A 26 -13.42 -10.72 -0.41
C TYR A 26 -13.48 -10.30 1.06
N GLU A 27 -13.94 -11.18 1.96
CA GLU A 27 -14.07 -10.88 3.40
C GLU A 27 -12.72 -10.69 4.10
N THR A 28 -11.62 -11.11 3.46
CA THR A 28 -10.26 -10.93 4.01
C THR A 28 -9.70 -9.54 3.74
N ARG A 29 -10.32 -8.76 2.83
CA ARG A 29 -9.90 -7.39 2.52
C ARG A 29 -10.14 -6.47 3.72
N LYS A 30 -9.26 -5.50 3.90
CA LYS A 30 -9.33 -4.47 4.94
C LYS A 30 -9.74 -3.14 4.34
N ARG A 31 -10.58 -2.40 5.05
CA ARG A 31 -10.86 -1.00 4.72
C ARG A 31 -9.59 -0.19 4.89
N PHE A 32 -9.31 0.69 3.94
CA PHE A 32 -8.15 1.56 4.00
C PHE A 32 -8.49 2.98 3.58
N VAL A 33 -7.59 3.89 3.95
CA VAL A 33 -7.49 5.23 3.38
C VAL A 33 -6.03 5.52 3.06
N VAL A 34 -5.79 6.21 1.94
CA VAL A 34 -4.46 6.70 1.59
C VAL A 34 -4.20 7.98 2.36
N VAL A 35 -3.19 8.00 3.22
CA VAL A 35 -2.80 9.21 3.97
C VAL A 35 -1.73 10.02 3.27
N LYS A 36 -0.97 9.40 2.36
CA LYS A 36 0.01 10.07 1.52
C LYS A 36 0.32 9.22 0.29
N THR A 37 0.44 9.88 -0.86
CA THR A 37 0.92 9.26 -2.10
C THR A 37 2.38 9.61 -2.31
N ILE A 38 3.19 8.60 -2.63
CA ILE A 38 4.62 8.70 -2.93
C ILE A 38 4.79 8.28 -4.39
N GLU A 39 5.21 9.23 -5.22
CA GLU A 39 5.47 8.99 -6.64
C GLU A 39 6.96 8.77 -6.88
N LEU A 40 7.31 7.58 -7.33
CA LEU A 40 8.67 7.17 -7.64
C LEU A 40 8.95 7.28 -9.14
N SER A 41 10.23 7.45 -9.50
CA SER A 41 10.66 7.22 -10.89
C SER A 41 10.43 5.75 -11.26
N LYS A 42 10.44 5.43 -12.56
CA LYS A 42 10.30 4.03 -12.99
C LYS A 42 11.37 3.13 -12.34
N ILE A 43 12.63 3.58 -12.35
CA ILE A 43 13.76 2.81 -11.82
C ILE A 43 13.60 2.59 -10.32
N ASP A 44 13.24 3.63 -9.56
CA ASP A 44 13.06 3.51 -8.11
C ASP A 44 11.86 2.65 -7.75
N TYR A 45 10.77 2.75 -8.52
CA TYR A 45 9.59 1.92 -8.34
C TYR A 45 9.90 0.44 -8.63
N ASP A 46 10.55 0.14 -9.75
CA ASP A 46 10.94 -1.23 -10.12
C ASP A 46 11.85 -1.85 -9.03
N ASN A 47 12.82 -1.09 -8.51
CA ASN A 47 13.67 -1.52 -7.40
C ASN A 47 12.89 -1.76 -6.10
N PHE A 48 11.92 -0.89 -5.79
CA PHE A 48 11.07 -1.03 -4.61
C PHE A 48 10.20 -2.28 -4.67
N VAL A 49 9.55 -2.55 -5.82
CA VAL A 49 8.61 -3.67 -5.94
C VAL A 49 9.29 -5.03 -6.15
N ALA A 50 10.56 -5.04 -6.55
CA ALA A 50 11.37 -6.24 -6.65
C ALA A 50 11.81 -6.79 -5.27
N ASP A 51 11.94 -5.92 -4.27
CA ASP A 51 12.28 -6.30 -2.90
C ASP A 51 11.57 -5.38 -1.88
N LEU A 52 10.47 -5.88 -1.33
CA LEU A 52 9.64 -5.22 -0.31
C LEU A 52 10.18 -5.45 1.11
N CYS A 53 11.30 -6.17 1.30
CA CYS A 53 11.87 -6.42 2.61
C CYS A 53 12.99 -5.43 2.98
N VAL A 54 13.43 -4.60 2.03
CA VAL A 54 14.50 -3.63 2.24
C VAL A 54 13.94 -2.30 2.74
N ASP A 55 14.64 -1.71 3.72
CA ASP A 55 14.34 -0.40 4.27
C ASP A 55 14.35 0.67 3.18
N ARG A 56 13.37 1.58 3.22
CA ARG A 56 13.23 2.69 2.30
C ARG A 56 13.10 3.99 3.07
N ILE A 57 13.94 4.97 2.74
CA ILE A 57 13.91 6.31 3.37
C ILE A 57 12.51 6.93 3.28
N PHE A 58 11.84 6.81 2.12
CA PHE A 58 10.49 7.35 1.96
C PHE A 58 9.44 6.64 2.85
N ILE A 59 9.69 5.43 3.34
CA ILE A 59 8.84 4.77 4.34
C ILE A 59 9.21 5.28 5.72
N GLU A 60 10.49 5.32 6.06
CA GLU A 60 10.99 5.82 7.34
C GLU A 60 10.43 7.22 7.66
N GLU A 61 10.51 8.15 6.70
CA GLU A 61 10.03 9.52 6.84
C GLU A 61 8.51 9.63 7.03
N ASN A 62 7.74 8.61 6.62
CA ASN A 62 6.28 8.67 6.53
C ASN A 62 5.56 7.61 7.38
N LYS A 63 6.28 6.67 8.02
CA LYS A 63 5.69 5.60 8.83
C LYS A 63 4.83 6.11 9.98
N GLY A 64 5.14 7.30 10.52
CA GLY A 64 4.36 7.96 11.57
C GLY A 64 2.95 8.36 11.14
N LEU A 65 2.68 8.48 9.83
CA LEU A 65 1.33 8.76 9.31
C LEU A 65 0.45 7.50 9.31
N CYS A 66 1.06 6.32 9.38
CA CYS A 66 0.40 5.04 9.20
C CYS A 66 -0.02 4.43 10.53
N HIS A 67 -1.28 4.03 10.63
CA HIS A 67 -1.82 3.30 11.78
C HIS A 67 -3.19 2.69 11.44
N VAL A 68 -3.66 1.78 12.28
CA VAL A 68 -5.07 1.37 12.26
C VAL A 68 -5.81 2.30 13.22
N ASN A 69 -6.83 3.01 12.73
CA ASN A 69 -7.61 3.89 13.59
C ASN A 69 -8.63 3.10 14.45
N GLU A 70 -9.32 3.79 15.35
CA GLU A 70 -10.33 3.21 16.26
C GLU A 70 -11.46 2.46 15.53
N ASN A 71 -11.74 2.84 14.27
CA ASN A 71 -12.75 2.19 13.42
C ASN A 71 -12.20 0.99 12.63
N GLY A 72 -10.96 0.56 12.88
CA GLY A 72 -10.32 -0.54 12.17
C GLY A 72 -9.94 -0.20 10.71
N VAL A 73 -9.90 1.08 10.34
CA VAL A 73 -9.49 1.52 9.00
C VAL A 73 -7.97 1.69 8.95
N TRP A 74 -7.36 1.05 7.96
CA TRP A 74 -5.92 1.07 7.76
C TRP A 74 -5.51 2.37 7.05
N ARG A 75 -4.77 3.23 7.74
CA ARG A 75 -4.20 4.46 7.18
C ARG A 75 -2.85 4.14 6.59
N CYS A 76 -2.76 4.11 5.27
CA CYS A 76 -1.61 3.58 4.53
C CYS A 76 -1.00 4.60 3.57
N LEU A 77 0.26 4.38 3.19
CA LEU A 77 0.87 5.11 2.07
C LEU A 77 0.44 4.44 0.77
N LEU A 78 0.29 5.21 -0.30
CA LEU A 78 0.25 4.68 -1.66
C LEU A 78 1.59 4.98 -2.34
N VAL A 79 2.36 3.95 -2.66
CA VAL A 79 3.61 4.07 -3.42
C VAL A 79 3.33 3.67 -4.86
N LYS A 80 3.57 4.56 -5.82
CA LYS A 80 3.28 4.33 -7.24
C LYS A 80 4.36 4.87 -8.14
N GLN A 81 4.47 4.31 -9.34
CA GLN A 81 5.30 4.90 -10.38
C GLN A 81 4.63 6.19 -10.89
N ARG A 82 5.43 7.23 -11.13
CA ARG A 82 4.96 8.48 -11.76
C ARG A 82 4.23 8.19 -13.08
N GLY A 83 3.04 8.78 -13.23
CA GLY A 83 2.19 8.61 -14.42
C GLY A 83 1.39 7.30 -14.46
N ARG A 84 1.44 6.48 -13.40
CA ARG A 84 0.63 5.26 -13.26
C ARG A 84 -0.48 5.47 -12.23
N SER A 85 -1.64 4.86 -12.44
CA SER A 85 -2.74 4.84 -11.46
C SER A 85 -2.57 3.72 -10.42
N ASP A 86 -1.97 2.60 -10.84
CA ASP A 86 -1.70 1.45 -10.00
C ASP A 86 -0.46 1.63 -9.10
N GLY A 87 -0.40 0.84 -8.02
CA GLY A 87 0.67 0.94 -7.04
C GLY A 87 0.60 -0.10 -5.92
N VAL A 88 1.33 0.18 -4.85
CA VAL A 88 1.38 -0.64 -3.64
C VAL A 88 0.93 0.22 -2.45
N LEU A 89 -0.10 -0.24 -1.74
CA LEU A 89 -0.43 0.28 -0.43
C LEU A 89 0.58 -0.26 0.58
N VAL A 90 1.18 0.62 1.36
CA VAL A 90 2.23 0.30 2.32
C VAL A 90 1.77 0.61 3.73
N MET A 91 1.90 -0.37 4.61
CA MET A 91 1.56 -0.32 6.03
C MET A 91 2.76 -0.81 6.83
N PRO A 92 3.64 0.11 7.26
CA PRO A 92 4.93 -0.25 7.84
C PRO A 92 4.82 -0.81 9.26
N ASP A 93 3.81 -0.38 10.03
CA ASP A 93 3.58 -0.82 11.42
C ASP A 93 4.87 -0.72 12.28
N GLY A 94 5.46 0.48 12.27
CA GLY A 94 6.69 0.83 12.99
C GLY A 94 8.00 0.34 12.36
N ARG A 95 7.98 -0.11 11.10
CA ARG A 95 9.16 -0.50 10.32
C ARG A 95 9.51 0.54 9.25
N ASP A 96 10.70 0.40 8.67
CA ASP A 96 11.19 1.21 7.55
C ASP A 96 10.99 0.51 6.20
N TYR A 97 10.27 -0.62 6.21
CA TYR A 97 9.82 -1.39 5.07
C TYR A 97 8.33 -1.77 5.20
N PRO A 98 7.65 -2.21 4.13
CA PRO A 98 6.28 -2.68 4.17
C PRO A 98 6.10 -3.97 4.99
N LYS A 99 5.80 -3.86 6.30
CA LYS A 99 5.38 -5.03 7.10
C LYS A 99 4.09 -5.64 6.57
N TYR A 100 3.16 -4.80 6.13
CA TYR A 100 1.99 -5.19 5.36
C TYR A 100 1.95 -4.38 4.07
N ALA A 101 1.57 -5.02 2.97
CA ALA A 101 1.31 -4.33 1.72
C ALA A 101 0.16 -4.97 0.93
N ALA A 102 -0.46 -4.17 0.06
CA ALA A 102 -1.51 -4.61 -0.83
C ALA A 102 -1.31 -4.04 -2.23
N TYR A 103 -1.63 -4.79 -3.26
CA TYR A 103 -1.69 -4.25 -4.62
C TYR A 103 -2.91 -3.33 -4.75
N TYR A 104 -2.70 -2.16 -5.34
CA TYR A 104 -3.76 -1.20 -5.63
C TYR A 104 -3.88 -1.06 -7.16
N PRO A 105 -5.02 -1.42 -7.76
CA PRO A 105 -5.18 -1.38 -9.21
C PRO A 105 -5.37 0.03 -9.78
N GLY A 106 -5.50 1.06 -8.93
CA GLY A 106 -6.00 2.38 -9.30
C GLY A 106 -7.45 2.56 -8.84
N GLU A 107 -7.95 3.79 -8.82
CA GLU A 107 -9.39 4.02 -8.75
C GLU A 107 -9.99 3.44 -10.04
N GLU A 108 -11.03 2.60 -9.92
CA GLU A 108 -11.90 2.36 -11.07
C GLU A 108 -12.48 3.74 -11.40
N ASP A 109 -12.22 4.26 -12.60
CA ASP A 109 -13.00 5.36 -13.12
C ASP A 109 -14.47 4.93 -12.96
N GLU A 110 -15.25 5.67 -12.18
CA GLU A 110 -16.71 5.52 -12.16
C GLU A 110 -17.19 5.81 -13.59
N LEU A 111 -17.31 4.75 -14.40
CA LEU A 111 -17.95 4.78 -15.72
C LEU A 111 -19.46 4.98 -15.58
#